data_AF-A0A8T4TF24-F1
#
_entry.id   AF-A0A8T4TF24-F1
#
_cell.length_a   1.000
_cell.length_b   1.000
_cell.length_c   1.000
_cell.angle_alpha   90.00
_cell.angle_beta   90.00
_cell.angle_gamma   90.00
#
_symmetry.space_group_name_H-M   'P 1'
#
loop_
_entity.id
_entity.type
_entity.pdbx_description
1 polymer ?
#
loop_
_entity_poly.entity_id
_entity_poly.type
_entity_poly.pdbx_seq_one_letter_code
_entity_poly.pdbx_strand_id
1 'polypeptide(L)'
;MQTKSLPKFQGKPLVEVPKAIPQVDFLRGDLGREVDQEVRSRHPNLPNISNINYQNEVIQGSNPFYVVAVNEVLRQEGLRTATQANLEKTLKLGVLDLKGHYEDSSLVLRSEADSYQPNDHLSRSLHKQVKARNAKIEYPVIIPLNGLELQADQDSSYGLSFRLREDAEVIYAQILVKDGSFRSEDINEETGLPRKLESDGNRHLYTRQDGLSGLFLSRNLDLYSYRYLLDVSDSDGRVVVVSDAVAPKNFDYQKAQTEITREYETQLNELNQRKEKALQILKGKQ
;
A
#
# COMPACT_ATOMS: atom_id res chain seq x y z
N MET A 1 -45.01 28.12 4.02
CA MET A 1 -43.91 27.86 4.96
C MET A 1 -43.11 26.67 4.47
N GLN A 2 -41.80 26.88 4.37
CA GLN A 2 -40.67 25.96 4.13
C GLN A 2 -40.95 24.65 3.36
N THR A 3 -40.72 24.72 2.05
CA THR A 3 -40.36 23.57 1.22
C THR A 3 -39.08 22.95 1.77
N LYS A 4 -39.20 21.73 2.33
CA LYS A 4 -38.04 20.88 2.65
C LYS A 4 -37.19 20.72 1.38
N SER A 5 -35.96 21.21 1.41
CA SER A 5 -35.00 20.97 0.32
C SER A 5 -34.64 19.49 0.29
N LEU A 6 -34.64 18.90 -0.90
CA LEU A 6 -34.21 17.53 -1.11
C LEU A 6 -32.75 17.32 -0.66
N PRO A 7 -32.39 16.11 -0.20
CA PRO A 7 -31.01 15.76 0.13
C PRO A 7 -30.07 16.02 -1.04
N LYS A 8 -28.82 16.39 -0.75
CA LYS A 8 -27.78 16.56 -1.77
C LYS A 8 -27.62 15.26 -2.54
N PHE A 9 -27.75 15.36 -3.86
CA PHE A 9 -27.48 14.29 -4.81
C PHE A 9 -26.05 13.77 -4.61
N GLN A 10 -25.93 12.52 -4.16
CA GLN A 10 -24.67 11.78 -4.05
C GLN A 10 -24.34 11.15 -5.41
N GLY A 11 -24.06 11.99 -6.40
CA GLY A 11 -23.66 11.53 -7.72
C GLY A 11 -22.34 10.75 -7.64
N LYS A 12 -22.39 9.46 -7.90
CA LYS A 12 -21.22 8.64 -8.27
C LYS A 12 -20.83 8.97 -9.72
N PRO A 13 -19.57 8.75 -10.14
CA PRO A 13 -19.17 8.92 -11.53
C PRO A 13 -20.15 8.18 -12.47
N LEU A 14 -20.47 8.80 -13.61
CA LEU A 14 -21.39 8.24 -14.62
C LEU A 14 -20.87 6.94 -15.25
N VAL A 15 -19.58 6.64 -15.09
CA VAL A 15 -18.95 5.40 -15.49
C VAL A 15 -18.65 4.61 -14.22
N GLU A 16 -19.31 3.46 -14.06
CA GLU A 16 -18.85 2.49 -13.08
C GLU A 16 -17.48 1.98 -13.53
N VAL A 17 -16.44 2.16 -12.70
CA VAL A 17 -15.14 1.52 -12.96
C VAL A 17 -15.38 0.02 -12.86
N PRO A 18 -15.11 -0.77 -13.92
CA PRO A 18 -15.29 -2.21 -13.86
C PRO A 18 -14.55 -2.80 -12.66
N LYS A 19 -15.20 -3.68 -11.90
CA LYS A 19 -14.59 -4.36 -10.73
C LYS A 19 -13.31 -5.15 -11.09
N ALA A 20 -13.10 -5.42 -12.37
CA ALA A 20 -11.89 -6.07 -12.90
C ALA A 20 -10.66 -5.13 -12.93
N ILE A 21 -10.83 -3.84 -12.66
CA ILE A 21 -9.73 -2.88 -12.62
C ILE A 21 -9.28 -2.72 -11.17
N PRO A 22 -8.00 -3.00 -10.84
CA PRO A 22 -7.47 -2.74 -9.52
C PRO A 22 -7.62 -1.26 -9.17
N GLN A 23 -8.13 -0.98 -7.98
CA GLN A 23 -8.26 0.37 -7.44
C GLN A 23 -7.21 0.57 -6.35
N VAL A 24 -6.77 1.81 -6.18
CA VAL A 24 -5.81 2.20 -5.14
C VAL A 24 -6.26 3.52 -4.53
N ASP A 25 -6.21 3.61 -3.20
CA ASP A 25 -6.50 4.84 -2.45
C ASP A 25 -5.84 4.79 -1.07
N PHE A 26 -5.79 5.93 -0.38
CA PHE A 26 -5.50 5.93 1.05
C PHE A 26 -6.65 5.29 1.83
N LEU A 27 -6.34 4.72 2.99
CA LEU A 27 -7.33 4.24 3.94
C LEU A 27 -8.08 5.44 4.54
N ARG A 28 -9.20 5.80 3.92
CA ARG A 28 -9.95 7.05 4.17
C ARG A 28 -11.46 6.84 4.14
N GLY A 29 -12.21 7.90 4.43
CA GLY A 29 -13.67 7.91 4.46
C GLY A 29 -14.24 6.97 5.51
N ASP A 30 -15.44 6.45 5.26
CA ASP A 30 -16.13 5.55 6.19
C ASP A 30 -15.38 4.22 6.35
N LEU A 31 -14.83 3.67 5.26
CA LEU A 31 -13.99 2.46 5.29
C LEU A 31 -12.80 2.63 6.24
N GLY A 32 -12.06 3.74 6.13
CA GLY A 32 -10.90 3.98 6.98
C GLY A 32 -11.27 4.06 8.47
N ARG A 33 -12.40 4.70 8.79
CA ARG A 33 -12.91 4.80 10.16
C ARG A 33 -13.33 3.45 10.72
N GLU A 34 -14.06 2.65 9.95
CA GLU A 34 -14.53 1.33 10.37
C GLU A 34 -13.37 0.35 10.55
N VAL A 35 -12.40 0.36 9.63
CA VAL A 35 -11.19 -0.47 9.74
C VAL A 35 -10.37 -0.12 10.97
N ASP A 36 -10.14 1.17 11.26
CA ASP A 36 -9.41 1.59 12.46
C ASP A 36 -10.12 1.18 13.75
N GLN A 37 -11.45 1.33 13.80
CA GLN A 37 -12.24 0.86 14.94
C GLN A 37 -12.12 -0.65 15.16
N GLU A 38 -12.20 -1.44 14.09
CA GLU A 38 -12.06 -2.89 14.17
C GLU A 38 -10.64 -3.31 14.56
N VAL A 39 -9.61 -2.66 14.01
CA VAL A 39 -8.20 -2.90 14.40
C VAL A 39 -7.99 -2.63 15.89
N ARG A 40 -8.48 -1.50 16.40
CA ARG A 40 -8.40 -1.15 17.83
C ARG A 40 -9.14 -2.14 18.73
N SER A 41 -10.27 -2.66 18.25
CA SER A 41 -11.06 -3.67 18.97
C SER A 41 -10.33 -5.01 19.05
N ARG A 42 -9.77 -5.49 17.93
CA ARG A 42 -9.05 -6.78 17.86
C ARG A 42 -7.69 -6.74 18.53
N HIS A 43 -6.99 -5.61 18.44
CA HIS A 43 -5.61 -5.46 18.90
C HIS A 43 -5.42 -4.22 19.78
N PRO A 44 -6.01 -4.20 20.99
CA PRO A 44 -5.97 -3.03 21.88
C PRO A 44 -4.55 -2.65 22.36
N ASN A 45 -3.60 -3.57 22.26
CA ASN A 45 -2.21 -3.40 22.69
C ASN A 45 -1.23 -3.22 21.52
N LEU A 46 -1.70 -2.78 20.35
CA LEU A 46 -0.83 -2.53 19.20
C LEU A 46 0.25 -1.48 19.54
N PRO A 47 1.53 -1.74 19.19
CA PRO A 47 2.62 -0.79 19.41
C PRO A 47 2.33 0.58 18.80
N ASN A 48 2.44 1.63 19.61
CA ASN A 48 2.21 3.04 19.27
C ASN A 48 0.89 3.34 18.54
N ILE A 49 -0.18 2.57 18.80
CA ILE A 49 -1.50 2.81 18.20
C ILE A 49 -2.11 4.18 18.57
N SER A 50 -1.61 4.84 19.62
CA SER A 50 -1.99 6.21 19.99
C SER A 50 -1.53 7.26 18.97
N ASN A 51 -0.46 6.99 18.22
CA ASN A 51 0.05 7.91 17.19
C ASN A 51 -0.65 7.72 15.85
N ILE A 52 -1.46 6.67 15.73
CA ILE A 52 -2.27 6.38 14.55
C ILE A 52 -3.66 6.91 14.83
N ASN A 53 -4.18 7.77 13.95
CA ASN A 53 -5.43 8.48 14.19
C ASN A 53 -6.21 8.67 12.89
N TYR A 54 -7.54 8.51 12.96
CA TYR A 54 -8.44 8.94 11.90
C TYR A 54 -8.67 10.46 12.01
N GLN A 55 -8.07 11.23 11.10
CA GLN A 55 -8.15 12.69 11.09
C GLN A 55 -8.23 13.21 9.65
N ASN A 56 -9.02 14.26 9.44
CA ASN A 56 -9.28 14.81 8.09
C ASN A 56 -9.77 13.75 7.10
N GLU A 57 -10.66 12.89 7.58
CA GLU A 57 -11.25 11.77 6.83
C GLU A 57 -10.25 10.71 6.35
N VAL A 58 -9.01 10.68 6.85
CA VAL A 58 -7.98 9.69 6.46
C VAL A 58 -7.26 9.15 7.69
N ILE A 59 -6.77 7.91 7.61
CA ILE A 59 -5.86 7.35 8.62
C ILE A 59 -4.48 7.99 8.46
N GLN A 60 -4.05 8.64 9.53
CA GLN A 60 -2.72 9.23 9.68
C GLN A 60 -1.91 8.41 10.68
N GLY A 61 -0.63 8.22 10.38
CA GLY A 61 0.19 7.23 11.08
C GLY A 61 0.16 5.89 10.38
N SER A 62 1.35 5.32 10.22
CA SER A 62 1.55 3.93 9.82
C SER A 62 2.73 3.35 10.61
N ASN A 63 2.68 2.05 10.87
CA ASN A 63 3.84 1.23 11.21
C ASN A 63 3.56 -0.21 10.74
N PRO A 64 4.59 -1.07 10.59
CA PRO A 64 4.42 -2.45 10.18
C PRO A 64 3.34 -3.23 10.95
N PHE A 65 3.25 -3.09 12.27
CA PHE A 65 2.24 -3.81 13.06
C PHE A 65 0.82 -3.39 12.69
N TYR A 66 0.54 -2.08 12.63
CA TYR A 66 -0.77 -1.58 12.27
C TYR A 66 -1.18 -1.97 10.85
N VAL A 67 -0.25 -1.92 9.90
CA VAL A 67 -0.53 -2.33 8.50
C VAL A 67 -0.87 -3.82 8.41
N VAL A 68 -0.20 -4.68 9.18
CA VAL A 68 -0.57 -6.11 9.25
C VAL A 68 -1.96 -6.29 9.86
N ALA A 69 -2.28 -5.58 10.95
CA ALA A 69 -3.61 -5.63 11.57
C ALA A 69 -4.72 -5.14 10.62
N VAL A 70 -4.46 -4.07 9.84
CA VAL A 70 -5.36 -3.60 8.79
C VAL A 70 -5.65 -4.70 7.76
N ASN A 71 -4.63 -5.45 7.34
CA ASN A 71 -4.83 -6.56 6.40
C ASN A 71 -5.70 -7.69 6.96
N GLU A 72 -5.71 -7.93 8.28
CA GLU A 72 -6.60 -8.92 8.90
C GLU A 72 -8.07 -8.52 8.83
N VAL A 73 -8.37 -7.22 8.78
CA VAL A 73 -9.73 -6.69 8.59
C VAL A 73 -10.09 -6.67 7.10
N LEU A 74 -9.24 -6.08 6.26
CA LEU A 74 -9.51 -5.86 4.84
C LEU A 74 -9.70 -7.14 4.01
N ARG A 75 -9.02 -8.23 4.39
CA ARG A 75 -9.05 -9.51 3.64
C ARG A 75 -10.46 -10.06 3.41
N GLN A 76 -11.38 -9.80 4.34
CA GLN A 76 -12.76 -10.28 4.24
C GLN A 76 -13.53 -9.62 3.08
N GLU A 77 -13.04 -8.46 2.62
CA GLU A 77 -13.66 -7.62 1.59
C GLU A 77 -12.94 -7.70 0.23
N GLY A 78 -11.97 -8.62 0.07
CA GLY A 78 -11.15 -8.68 -1.14
C GLY A 78 -10.22 -7.47 -1.32
N LEU A 79 -9.91 -6.79 -0.21
CA LEU A 79 -9.00 -5.66 -0.14
C LEU A 79 -7.72 -6.08 0.60
N ARG A 80 -6.63 -5.37 0.33
CA ARG A 80 -5.37 -5.51 1.06
C ARG A 80 -4.58 -4.22 1.00
N THR A 81 -3.55 -4.09 1.83
CA THR A 81 -2.63 -2.97 1.71
C THR A 81 -1.70 -3.15 0.51
N ALA A 82 -1.18 -2.03 0.01
CA ALA A 82 -0.25 -1.99 -1.11
C ALA A 82 1.08 -2.67 -0.75
N THR A 83 1.60 -3.49 -1.66
CA THR A 83 3.01 -3.91 -1.63
C THR A 83 3.90 -2.80 -2.19
N GLN A 84 5.22 -2.91 -2.04
CA GLN A 84 6.14 -1.92 -2.61
C GLN A 84 5.95 -1.79 -4.14
N ALA A 85 5.74 -2.90 -4.84
CA ALA A 85 5.44 -2.90 -6.27
C ALA A 85 4.16 -2.12 -6.61
N ASN A 86 3.14 -2.20 -5.75
CA ASN A 86 1.90 -1.43 -5.96
C ASN A 86 2.13 0.07 -5.77
N LEU A 87 2.93 0.47 -4.78
CA LEU A 87 3.28 1.88 -4.55
C LEU A 87 4.05 2.45 -5.75
N GLU A 88 5.07 1.74 -6.25
CA GLU A 88 5.83 2.18 -7.43
C GLU A 88 4.97 2.25 -8.69
N LYS A 89 4.07 1.28 -8.89
CA LYS A 89 3.11 1.32 -9.99
C LYS A 89 2.16 2.51 -9.86
N THR A 90 1.74 2.83 -8.65
CA THR A 90 0.89 4.00 -8.35
C THR A 90 1.60 5.30 -8.69
N LEU A 91 2.89 5.44 -8.33
CA LEU A 91 3.74 6.57 -8.72
C LEU A 91 3.87 6.70 -10.24
N LYS A 92 4.21 5.60 -10.92
CA LYS A 92 4.40 5.57 -12.38
C LYS A 92 3.15 5.97 -13.14
N LEU A 93 1.97 5.61 -12.63
CA LEU A 93 0.68 5.94 -13.23
C LEU A 93 0.15 7.32 -12.81
N GLY A 94 0.68 7.92 -11.75
CA GLY A 94 0.22 9.22 -11.24
C GLY A 94 -1.22 9.21 -10.72
N VAL A 95 -1.71 8.06 -10.25
CA VAL A 95 -3.13 7.88 -9.86
C VAL A 95 -3.42 8.22 -8.40
N LEU A 96 -2.38 8.32 -7.58
CA LEU A 96 -2.45 8.77 -6.18
C LEU A 96 -1.18 9.56 -5.86
N ASP A 97 -1.34 10.73 -5.24
CA ASP A 97 -0.19 11.54 -4.82
C ASP A 97 0.37 11.02 -3.49
N LEU A 98 1.48 10.29 -3.57
CA LEU A 98 2.19 9.75 -2.42
C LEU A 98 3.25 10.72 -1.86
N LYS A 99 3.54 11.83 -2.57
CA LYS A 99 4.58 12.75 -2.14
C LYS A 99 4.12 13.51 -0.89
N GLY A 100 5.02 13.64 0.09
CA GLY A 100 4.71 14.24 1.39
C GLY A 100 4.19 13.25 2.43
N HIS A 101 4.07 11.97 2.10
CA HIS A 101 3.63 10.90 3.00
C HIS A 101 4.66 9.76 3.07
N TYR A 102 4.55 8.88 4.06
CA TYR A 102 5.27 7.60 4.00
C TYR A 102 4.32 6.41 4.14
N GLU A 103 4.68 5.31 3.50
CA GLU A 103 3.84 4.12 3.41
C GLU A 103 4.67 2.86 3.71
N ASP A 104 4.39 2.20 4.84
CA ASP A 104 4.99 0.90 5.16
C ASP A 104 4.42 -0.18 4.25
N SER A 105 5.30 -0.92 3.57
CA SER A 105 4.90 -1.89 2.54
C SER A 105 5.37 -3.30 2.83
N SER A 106 6.55 -3.46 3.45
CA SER A 106 7.16 -4.78 3.70
C SER A 106 8.03 -4.78 4.96
N LEU A 107 8.39 -5.98 5.41
CA LEU A 107 9.57 -6.20 6.26
C LEU A 107 10.74 -6.67 5.40
N VAL A 108 11.96 -6.36 5.84
CA VAL A 108 13.20 -6.89 5.25
C VAL A 108 13.99 -7.61 6.33
N LEU A 109 14.23 -8.91 6.10
CA LEU A 109 15.02 -9.77 6.96
C LEU A 109 16.38 -10.01 6.30
N ARG A 110 17.47 -9.64 6.98
CA ARG A 110 18.85 -9.71 6.45
C ARG A 110 19.69 -10.80 7.09
N SER A 111 19.44 -11.09 8.36
CA SER A 111 20.15 -12.11 9.13
C SER A 111 19.23 -12.75 10.15
N GLU A 112 19.65 -13.87 10.74
CA GLU A 112 18.90 -14.52 11.81
C GLU A 112 18.82 -13.63 13.06
N ALA A 113 19.97 -13.11 13.50
CA ALA A 113 20.08 -12.21 14.63
C ALA A 113 19.91 -10.75 14.21
N ASP A 114 19.49 -9.90 15.15
CA ASP A 114 19.43 -8.45 14.99
C ASP A 114 20.28 -7.76 16.06
N SER A 115 21.19 -6.87 15.66
CA SER A 115 21.96 -6.04 16.60
C SER A 115 21.07 -5.11 17.43
N TYR A 116 19.88 -4.75 16.94
CA TYR A 116 18.86 -4.03 17.69
C TYR A 116 18.02 -5.02 18.51
N GLN A 117 18.34 -5.13 19.79
CA GLN A 117 17.79 -6.13 20.71
C GLN A 117 16.26 -6.28 20.67
N PRO A 118 15.44 -5.20 20.60
CA PRO A 118 13.99 -5.35 20.51
C PRO A 118 13.49 -6.15 19.30
N ASN A 119 14.28 -6.24 18.23
CA ASN A 119 13.95 -7.01 17.03
C ASN A 119 14.58 -8.41 16.99
N ASP A 120 15.53 -8.76 17.86
CA ASP A 120 16.29 -10.02 17.74
C ASP A 120 15.37 -11.24 17.77
N HIS A 121 14.41 -11.27 18.71
CA HIS A 121 13.41 -12.33 18.79
C HIS A 121 12.56 -12.43 17.51
N LEU A 122 12.07 -11.29 17.00
CA LEU A 122 11.27 -11.24 15.77
C LEU A 122 12.08 -11.72 14.56
N SER A 123 13.33 -11.29 14.46
CA SER A 123 14.27 -11.66 13.41
C SER A 123 14.51 -13.17 13.39
N ARG A 124 14.81 -13.77 14.56
CA ARG A 124 14.99 -15.23 14.69
C ARG A 124 13.72 -16.01 14.38
N SER A 125 12.57 -15.53 14.84
CA SER A 125 11.28 -16.16 14.59
C SER A 125 10.97 -16.18 13.09
N LEU A 126 11.06 -15.03 12.41
CA LEU A 126 10.84 -14.94 10.97
C LEU A 126 11.87 -15.76 10.19
N HIS A 127 13.14 -15.75 10.59
CA HIS A 127 14.19 -16.57 9.96
C HIS A 127 13.84 -18.06 9.98
N LYS A 128 13.36 -18.58 11.12
CA LYS A 128 12.90 -19.97 11.23
C LYS A 128 11.73 -20.26 10.29
N GLN A 129 10.73 -19.37 10.26
CA GLN A 129 9.57 -19.52 9.39
C GLN A 129 9.95 -19.50 7.90
N VAL A 130 10.87 -18.62 7.50
CA VAL A 130 11.42 -18.52 6.14
C VAL A 130 12.20 -19.79 5.78
N LYS A 131 13.10 -20.26 6.64
CA LYS A 131 13.88 -21.48 6.42
C LYS A 131 13.02 -22.75 6.37
N ALA A 132 11.93 -22.80 7.12
CA ALA A 132 10.98 -23.91 7.07
C ALA A 132 10.31 -24.04 5.69
N ARG A 133 10.12 -22.93 4.96
CA ARG A 133 9.57 -22.93 3.59
C ARG A 133 10.63 -23.20 2.54
N ASN A 134 11.82 -22.63 2.72
CA ASN A 134 12.94 -22.81 1.81
C ASN A 134 14.27 -22.79 2.57
N ALA A 135 14.79 -23.97 2.89
CA ALA A 135 16.04 -24.12 3.63
C ALA A 135 17.25 -23.47 2.92
N LYS A 136 17.20 -23.35 1.59
CA LYS A 136 18.28 -22.82 0.75
C LYS A 136 18.13 -21.33 0.45
N ILE A 137 17.11 -20.65 0.98
CA ILE A 137 16.90 -19.24 0.70
C ILE A 137 18.09 -18.39 1.17
N GLU A 138 18.49 -17.47 0.30
CA GLU A 138 19.51 -16.46 0.54
C GLU A 138 18.88 -15.21 1.15
N TYR A 139 19.71 -14.40 1.80
CA TYR A 139 19.31 -13.14 2.42
C TYR A 139 20.05 -11.98 1.74
N PRO A 140 19.45 -10.78 1.70
CA PRO A 140 18.22 -10.37 2.36
C PRO A 140 16.94 -10.78 1.62
N VAL A 141 15.85 -10.94 2.37
CA VAL A 141 14.51 -11.22 1.83
C VAL A 141 13.52 -10.13 2.19
N ILE A 142 12.60 -9.85 1.28
CA ILE A 142 11.42 -9.00 1.48
C ILE A 142 10.25 -9.89 1.83
N ILE A 143 9.46 -9.46 2.81
CA ILE A 143 8.20 -10.07 3.19
C ILE A 143 7.14 -8.96 3.16
N PRO A 144 6.28 -8.92 2.12
CA PRO A 144 5.18 -7.97 2.05
C PRO A 144 4.28 -8.05 3.29
N LEU A 145 3.85 -6.90 3.82
CA LEU A 145 3.07 -6.87 5.08
C LEU A 145 1.69 -7.54 4.95
N ASN A 146 1.12 -7.57 3.75
CA ASN A 146 -0.12 -8.30 3.47
C ASN A 146 0.03 -9.84 3.54
N GLY A 147 1.26 -10.36 3.52
CA GLY A 147 1.60 -11.77 3.71
C GLY A 147 1.79 -12.16 5.19
N LEU A 148 1.58 -11.22 6.12
CA LEU A 148 1.80 -11.45 7.55
C LEU A 148 0.48 -11.49 8.33
N GLU A 149 0.57 -12.07 9.52
CA GLU A 149 -0.42 -12.01 10.58
C GLU A 149 0.27 -11.66 11.90
N LEU A 150 -0.49 -11.06 12.81
CA LEU A 150 -0.04 -10.79 14.16
C LEU A 150 -0.42 -11.93 15.09
N GLN A 151 0.45 -12.22 16.05
CA GLN A 151 0.15 -13.10 17.17
C GLN A 151 0.70 -12.50 18.45
N ALA A 152 -0.01 -12.72 19.56
CA ALA A 152 0.48 -12.35 20.88
C ALA A 152 1.77 -13.12 21.20
N ASP A 153 2.78 -12.41 21.67
CA ASP A 153 4.10 -12.99 21.93
C ASP A 153 4.79 -12.24 23.06
N GLN A 154 4.90 -12.89 24.22
CA GLN A 154 5.48 -12.30 25.44
C GLN A 154 7.01 -12.21 25.40
N ASP A 155 7.65 -12.96 24.50
CA ASP A 155 9.11 -12.91 24.31
C ASP A 155 9.51 -11.75 23.37
N SER A 156 8.53 -11.18 22.65
CA SER A 156 8.72 -9.98 21.84
C SER A 156 8.67 -8.72 22.72
N SER A 157 9.64 -7.82 22.55
CA SER A 157 9.63 -6.49 23.17
C SER A 157 8.42 -5.63 22.79
N TYR A 158 7.68 -6.03 21.75
CA TYR A 158 6.47 -5.36 21.27
C TYR A 158 5.18 -6.04 21.77
N GLY A 159 5.27 -7.15 22.51
CA GLY A 159 4.12 -7.97 22.93
C GLY A 159 3.42 -8.74 21.79
N LEU A 160 3.90 -8.56 20.56
CA LEU A 160 3.39 -9.16 19.33
C LEU A 160 4.54 -9.68 18.49
N SER A 161 4.31 -10.74 17.71
CA SER A 161 5.21 -11.17 16.66
C SER A 161 4.50 -11.39 15.33
N PHE A 162 5.31 -11.45 14.27
CA PHE A 162 4.85 -11.66 12.91
C PHE A 162 4.86 -13.15 12.56
N ARG A 163 3.76 -13.62 11.97
CA ARG A 163 3.62 -14.96 11.41
C ARG A 163 3.42 -14.88 9.90
N LEU A 164 4.22 -15.64 9.15
CA LEU A 164 4.02 -15.80 7.71
C LEU A 164 2.72 -16.59 7.46
N ARG A 165 1.82 -16.02 6.67
CA ARG A 165 0.64 -16.72 6.15
C ARG A 165 1.02 -17.81 5.15
N GLU A 166 0.19 -18.82 4.96
CA GLU A 166 0.48 -19.92 4.02
C GLU A 166 0.83 -19.41 2.61
N ASP A 167 0.10 -18.40 2.13
CA ASP A 167 0.27 -17.73 0.83
C ASP A 167 1.29 -16.58 0.85
N ALA A 168 2.02 -16.37 1.96
CA ALA A 168 2.98 -15.29 2.05
C ALA A 168 4.16 -15.47 1.08
N GLU A 169 4.41 -14.43 0.30
CA GLU A 169 5.60 -14.33 -0.54
C GLU A 169 6.83 -14.01 0.31
N VAL A 170 7.95 -14.68 0.00
CA VAL A 170 9.26 -14.40 0.57
C VAL A 170 10.23 -14.24 -0.59
N ILE A 171 10.68 -13.01 -0.81
CA ILE A 171 11.35 -12.63 -2.05
C ILE A 171 12.80 -12.28 -1.75
N TYR A 172 13.76 -13.04 -2.30
CA TYR A 172 15.17 -12.69 -2.22
C TYR A 172 15.45 -11.40 -3.01
N ALA A 173 16.21 -10.48 -2.41
CA ALA A 173 16.41 -9.14 -2.94
C ALA A 173 17.83 -8.63 -2.74
N GLN A 174 18.78 -9.11 -3.55
CA GLN A 174 20.20 -8.76 -3.45
C GLN A 174 20.49 -7.25 -3.47
N ILE A 175 19.64 -6.43 -4.09
CA ILE A 175 19.82 -4.97 -4.12
C ILE A 175 19.82 -4.34 -2.71
N LEU A 176 19.25 -5.03 -1.71
CA LEU A 176 19.15 -4.55 -0.33
C LEU A 176 20.40 -4.79 0.53
N VAL A 177 21.49 -5.34 -0.03
CA VAL A 177 22.78 -5.51 0.68
C VAL A 177 23.57 -4.21 0.81
N LYS A 178 23.24 -3.19 0.00
CA LYS A 178 23.92 -1.89 0.02
C LYS A 178 22.96 -0.76 -0.25
N ASP A 179 23.31 0.42 0.25
CA ASP A 179 22.66 1.67 -0.05
C ASP A 179 23.15 2.27 -1.38
N GLY A 180 22.40 3.24 -1.89
CA GLY A 180 22.78 3.96 -3.10
C GLY A 180 21.62 4.61 -3.83
N SER A 181 21.96 5.48 -4.76
CA SER A 181 20.98 6.16 -5.60
C SER A 181 20.47 5.26 -6.72
N PHE A 182 19.26 5.52 -7.20
CA PHE A 182 18.64 4.82 -8.33
C PHE A 182 17.73 5.76 -9.12
N ARG A 183 17.39 5.37 -10.35
CA ARG A 183 16.47 6.11 -11.22
C ARG A 183 15.04 5.63 -11.01
N SER A 184 14.09 6.55 -10.99
CA SER A 184 12.66 6.27 -10.82
C SER A 184 12.11 5.33 -11.90
N GLU A 185 12.71 5.31 -13.09
CA GLU A 185 12.32 4.48 -14.22
C GLU A 185 12.87 3.04 -14.12
N ASP A 186 13.92 2.83 -13.31
CA ASP A 186 14.65 1.55 -13.19
C ASP A 186 14.12 0.68 -12.04
N ILE A 187 12.80 0.52 -11.96
CA ILE A 187 12.13 -0.30 -10.96
C ILE A 187 11.83 -1.71 -11.49
N ASN A 188 12.00 -2.73 -10.66
CA ASN A 188 11.49 -4.07 -10.88
C ASN A 188 9.99 -4.07 -10.58
N GLU A 189 9.15 -4.38 -11.56
CA GLU A 189 7.69 -4.27 -11.44
C GLU A 189 7.07 -5.34 -10.51
N GLU A 190 7.79 -6.43 -10.25
CA GLU A 190 7.33 -7.50 -9.35
C GLU A 190 7.61 -7.17 -7.89
N THR A 191 8.78 -6.60 -7.60
CA THR A 191 9.21 -6.33 -6.21
C THR A 191 9.01 -4.88 -5.77
N GLY A 192 8.94 -3.94 -6.71
CA GLY A 192 8.96 -2.50 -6.43
C GLY A 192 10.32 -1.99 -5.98
N LEU A 193 11.38 -2.80 -6.07
CA LEU A 193 12.73 -2.36 -5.77
C LEU A 193 13.48 -1.90 -7.02
N PRO A 194 14.55 -1.11 -6.88
CA PRO A 194 15.41 -0.74 -8.00
C PRO A 194 16.07 -1.98 -8.62
N ARG A 195 16.20 -2.00 -9.94
CA ARG A 195 16.92 -3.05 -10.67
C ARG A 195 18.43 -2.94 -10.47
N LYS A 196 18.92 -1.73 -10.25
CA LYS A 196 20.34 -1.37 -10.09
C LYS A 196 20.46 -0.08 -9.29
N LEU A 197 21.65 0.14 -8.73
CA LEU A 197 22.04 1.41 -8.12
C LEU A 197 23.06 2.10 -9.03
N GLU A 198 22.99 3.43 -9.08
CA GLU A 198 23.80 4.29 -9.94
C GLU A 198 24.23 5.55 -9.20
N SER A 199 25.25 6.25 -9.69
CA SER A 199 25.77 7.46 -9.04
C SER A 199 24.90 8.70 -9.26
N ASP A 200 24.11 8.74 -10.33
CA ASP A 200 23.31 9.91 -10.75
C ASP A 200 21.79 9.68 -10.62
N GLY A 201 21.38 8.74 -9.78
CA GLY A 201 19.97 8.46 -9.50
C GLY A 201 19.25 9.64 -8.84
N ASN A 202 17.96 9.79 -9.13
CA ASN A 202 17.11 10.85 -8.61
C ASN A 202 16.35 10.48 -7.32
N ARG A 203 16.47 9.22 -6.89
CA ARG A 203 15.96 8.68 -5.62
C ARG A 203 17.06 7.86 -4.95
N HIS A 204 16.90 7.60 -3.66
CA HIS A 204 17.88 6.87 -2.88
C HIS A 204 17.27 5.66 -2.17
N LEU A 205 18.01 4.56 -2.14
CA LEU A 205 17.69 3.35 -1.38
C LEU A 205 18.58 3.32 -0.13
N TYR A 206 17.96 3.50 1.03
CA TYR A 206 18.66 3.42 2.32
C TYR A 206 18.49 2.01 2.90
N THR A 207 19.59 1.35 3.25
CA THR A 207 19.57 -0.01 3.82
C THR A 207 20.37 -0.06 5.11
N ARG A 208 19.97 -0.95 6.03
CA ARG A 208 20.86 -1.40 7.12
C ARG A 208 21.60 -2.69 6.70
N GLN A 209 22.58 -3.11 7.49
CA GLN A 209 23.46 -4.23 7.15
C GLN A 209 23.02 -5.58 7.74
N ASP A 210 22.18 -5.57 8.78
CA ASP A 210 21.79 -6.77 9.52
C ASP A 210 20.32 -6.71 9.99
N GLY A 211 19.86 -7.83 10.55
CA GLY A 211 18.61 -7.93 11.30
C GLY A 211 17.34 -7.74 10.49
N LEU A 212 16.33 -7.22 11.18
CA LEU A 212 14.99 -6.93 10.67
C LEU A 212 14.79 -5.42 10.57
N SER A 213 14.15 -4.98 9.50
CA SER A 213 13.71 -3.59 9.33
C SER A 213 12.38 -3.52 8.60
N GLY A 214 11.70 -2.37 8.70
CA GLY A 214 10.66 -2.02 7.75
C GLY A 214 11.25 -1.78 6.35
N LEU A 215 10.41 -1.84 5.33
CA LEU A 215 10.60 -1.23 4.02
C LEU A 215 9.41 -0.32 3.78
N PHE A 216 9.68 0.95 3.52
CA PHE A 216 8.66 1.95 3.25
C PHE A 216 9.10 2.91 2.16
N LEU A 217 8.10 3.44 1.45
CA LEU A 217 8.27 4.59 0.57
C LEU A 217 8.21 5.85 1.43
N SER A 218 9.18 6.75 1.31
CA SER A 218 9.26 7.96 2.12
C SER A 218 8.56 9.16 1.47
N ARG A 219 8.41 10.25 2.22
CA ARG A 219 7.84 11.54 1.75
C ARG A 219 8.53 12.18 0.57
N ASN A 220 9.80 11.84 0.35
CA ASN A 220 10.58 12.29 -0.80
C ASN A 220 10.62 11.23 -1.91
N LEU A 221 9.80 10.19 -1.78
CA LEU A 221 9.72 9.01 -2.63
C LEU A 221 10.98 8.13 -2.59
N ASP A 222 11.97 8.40 -1.75
CA ASP A 222 13.08 7.48 -1.52
C ASP A 222 12.62 6.19 -0.84
N LEU A 223 13.38 5.10 -0.99
CA LEU A 223 13.10 3.80 -0.37
C LEU A 223 13.92 3.62 0.90
N TYR A 224 13.23 3.34 1.99
CA TYR A 224 13.85 3.25 3.30
C TYR A 224 13.70 1.84 3.85
N SER A 225 14.84 1.17 4.02
CA SER A 225 14.96 -0.15 4.65
C SER A 225 16.10 -0.20 5.67
N TYR A 226 16.40 0.94 6.32
CA TYR A 226 17.38 1.00 7.41
C TYR A 226 16.74 1.15 8.79
N ARG A 227 15.47 1.53 8.85
CA ARG A 227 14.78 1.82 10.12
C ARG A 227 14.46 0.52 10.85
N TYR A 228 15.12 0.32 11.98
CA TYR A 228 14.93 -0.84 12.86
C TYR A 228 13.76 -0.67 13.84
N LEU A 229 13.28 0.57 14.05
CA LEU A 229 12.14 0.85 14.93
C LEU A 229 10.83 0.49 14.21
N LEU A 230 10.32 -0.73 14.46
CA LEU A 230 9.14 -1.28 13.77
C LEU A 230 7.80 -0.79 14.32
N ASP A 231 7.81 -0.15 15.48
CA ASP A 231 6.64 0.38 16.15
C ASP A 231 6.43 1.87 15.88
N VAL A 232 7.46 2.60 15.46
CA VAL A 232 7.35 4.06 15.37
C VAL A 232 6.39 4.47 14.26
N SER A 233 5.49 5.37 14.64
CA SER A 233 4.53 6.00 13.75
C SER A 233 4.50 7.51 13.98
N ASP A 234 4.41 8.26 12.88
CA ASP A 234 4.21 9.72 12.87
C ASP A 234 3.08 10.12 11.90
N SER A 235 2.58 11.35 12.04
CA SER A 235 1.38 11.86 11.37
C SER A 235 1.46 11.92 9.84
N ASP A 236 2.65 11.88 9.25
CA ASP A 236 2.80 11.87 7.78
C ASP A 236 2.51 10.47 7.20
N GLY A 237 2.39 9.45 8.05
CA GLY A 237 2.19 8.07 7.64
C GLY A 237 0.82 7.85 7.03
N ARG A 238 0.75 7.08 5.95
CA ARG A 238 -0.49 6.70 5.29
C ARG A 238 -0.51 5.21 5.06
N VAL A 239 -1.70 4.63 5.16
CA VAL A 239 -1.95 3.26 4.72
C VAL A 239 -2.60 3.33 3.35
N VAL A 240 -1.95 2.73 2.34
CA VAL A 240 -2.52 2.62 0.99
C VAL A 240 -3.18 1.26 0.85
N VAL A 241 -4.43 1.27 0.40
CA VAL A 241 -5.25 0.09 0.15
C VAL A 241 -5.37 -0.12 -1.34
N VAL A 242 -5.30 -1.38 -1.75
CA VAL A 242 -5.58 -1.82 -3.11
C VAL A 242 -6.70 -2.84 -3.10
N SER A 243 -7.58 -2.77 -4.09
CA SER A 243 -8.48 -3.88 -4.38
C SER A 243 -7.74 -4.92 -5.21
N ASP A 244 -7.80 -6.18 -4.79
CA ASP A 244 -7.44 -7.26 -5.68
C ASP A 244 -8.54 -7.32 -6.73
N ALA A 245 -8.26 -6.81 -7.93
CA ALA A 245 -9.09 -7.16 -9.05
C ALA A 245 -9.10 -8.69 -9.14
N VAL A 246 -10.28 -9.28 -9.34
CA VAL A 246 -10.39 -10.55 -10.04
C VAL A 246 -10.02 -10.29 -11.50
N ALA A 247 -8.80 -9.81 -11.74
CA ALA A 247 -8.24 -9.65 -13.05
C ALA A 247 -7.85 -11.08 -13.50
N PRO A 248 -8.47 -11.61 -14.56
CA PRO A 248 -8.08 -12.91 -15.11
C PRO A 248 -6.56 -12.92 -15.35
N LYS A 249 -5.91 -14.08 -15.30
CA LYS A 249 -4.46 -14.25 -15.57
C LYS A 249 -3.96 -13.60 -16.88
N ASN A 250 -4.88 -13.19 -17.77
CA ASN A 250 -4.62 -12.52 -19.04
C ASN A 250 -5.25 -11.10 -19.11
N PHE A 251 -5.36 -10.40 -17.99
CA PHE A 251 -5.91 -9.04 -17.98
C PHE A 251 -4.97 -8.07 -18.69
N ASP A 252 -5.39 -7.68 -19.89
CA ASP A 252 -4.67 -6.73 -20.73
C ASP A 252 -5.00 -5.30 -20.30
N TYR A 253 -4.07 -4.69 -19.59
CA TYR A 253 -4.21 -3.31 -19.10
C TYR A 253 -4.35 -2.29 -20.24
N GLN A 254 -3.67 -2.50 -21.37
CA GLN A 254 -3.77 -1.59 -22.52
C GLN A 254 -5.15 -1.68 -23.17
N LYS A 255 -5.68 -2.90 -23.29
CA LYS A 255 -7.03 -3.14 -23.76
C LYS A 255 -8.07 -2.51 -22.82
N ALA A 256 -7.96 -2.74 -21.51
CA ALA A 256 -8.86 -2.14 -20.53
C ALA A 256 -8.79 -0.60 -20.57
N GLN A 257 -7.60 -0.02 -20.67
CA GLN A 257 -7.42 1.43 -20.80
C GLN A 257 -8.03 1.97 -22.09
N THR A 258 -7.90 1.23 -23.20
CA THR A 258 -8.53 1.58 -24.48
C THR A 258 -10.05 1.50 -24.40
N GLU A 259 -10.60 0.46 -23.76
CA GLU A 259 -12.04 0.31 -23.56
C GLU A 259 -12.60 1.43 -22.69
N ILE A 260 -11.95 1.76 -21.57
CA ILE A 260 -12.34 2.90 -20.72
C ILE A 260 -12.25 4.22 -21.48
N THR A 261 -11.17 4.44 -22.23
CA THR A 261 -10.99 5.68 -23.01
C THR A 261 -12.08 5.80 -24.06
N ARG A 262 -12.42 4.70 -24.75
CA ARG A 262 -13.50 4.65 -25.73
C ARG A 262 -14.86 4.92 -25.10
N GLU A 263 -15.15 4.31 -23.95
CA GLU A 263 -16.38 4.54 -23.18
C GLU A 263 -16.49 6.02 -22.78
N TYR A 264 -15.41 6.58 -22.24
CA TYR A 264 -15.31 7.99 -21.85
C TYR A 264 -15.54 8.93 -23.04
N GLU A 265 -14.86 8.70 -24.17
CA GLU A 265 -15.02 9.50 -25.39
C GLU A 265 -16.45 9.41 -25.95
N THR A 266 -17.07 8.23 -25.88
CA THR A 266 -18.47 8.03 -26.29
C THR A 266 -19.40 8.88 -25.43
N GLN A 267 -19.27 8.80 -24.12
CA GLN A 267 -20.10 9.59 -23.20
C GLN A 267 -19.86 11.10 -23.33
N LEU A 268 -18.60 11.51 -23.53
CA LEU A 268 -18.25 12.91 -23.77
C LEU A 268 -18.89 13.43 -25.07
N ASN A 269 -18.89 12.62 -26.13
CA ASN A 269 -19.54 12.96 -27.39
C ASN A 269 -21.07 13.07 -27.23
N GLU A 270 -21.72 12.15 -26.53
CA GLU A 270 -23.15 12.22 -26.23
C GLU A 270 -23.50 13.47 -25.41
N LEU A 271 -22.68 13.80 -24.41
CA LEU A 271 -22.85 15.00 -23.60
C LEU A 271 -22.71 16.27 -24.45
N ASN A 272 -21.74 16.33 -25.34
CA ASN A 272 -21.53 17.44 -26.26
C ASN A 272 -22.70 17.61 -27.23
N GLN A 273 -23.23 16.51 -27.80
CA GLN A 273 -24.42 16.55 -28.65
C GLN A 273 -25.66 17.07 -27.89
N ARG A 274 -25.84 16.63 -26.63
CA ARG A 274 -26.94 17.13 -25.78
C ARG A 274 -26.78 18.62 -25.49
N LYS A 275 -25.56 19.08 -25.21
CA LYS A 275 -25.23 20.49 -25.02
C LYS A 275 -25.53 21.32 -26.27
N GLU A 276 -25.16 20.85 -27.45
CA GLU A 276 -25.44 21.54 -28.71
C GLU A 276 -26.94 21.65 -28.99
N LYS A 277 -27.69 20.56 -28.83
CA LYS A 277 -29.15 20.58 -28.95
C LYS A 277 -29.78 21.59 -27.99
N ALA A 278 -29.35 21.61 -26.73
CA ALA A 278 -29.82 22.58 -25.75
C ALA A 278 -29.50 24.02 -26.16
N LEU A 279 -28.31 24.28 -26.70
CA LEU A 279 -27.91 25.60 -27.20
C LEU A 279 -28.72 26.03 -28.43
N GLN A 280 -29.10 25.10 -29.32
CA GLN A 280 -29.97 25.41 -30.46
C GLN A 280 -31.37 25.82 -30.02
N ILE A 281 -31.95 25.08 -29.06
CA ILE A 281 -33.24 25.40 -28.43
C ILE A 281 -33.19 26.79 -27.78
N LEU A 282 -32.15 27.08 -26.99
CA LEU A 282 -31.97 28.38 -26.34
C LEU A 282 -31.80 29.55 -27.33
N LYS A 283 -31.25 29.28 -28.51
CA LYS A 283 -31.06 30.28 -29.58
C LYS A 283 -32.30 30.45 -30.47
N GLY A 284 -33.42 29.77 -30.16
CA GLY A 284 -34.67 29.89 -30.90
C GLY A 284 -34.61 29.30 -32.32
N LYS A 285 -33.63 28.42 -32.60
CA LYS A 285 -33.53 27.71 -33.88
C LYS A 285 -34.14 26.33 -33.70
N GLN A 286 -35.39 26.16 -34.16
CA GLN A 286 -35.96 24.84 -34.44
C GLN A 286 -35.46 24.33 -35.79
#